data_AF-A0A2T5G0A9-F1
#
_entry.id   AF-A0A2T5G0A9-F1
#
_cell.length_a   1.000
_cell.length_b   1.000
_cell.length_c   1.000
_cell.angle_alpha   90.00
_cell.angle_beta   90.00
_cell.angle_gamma   90.00
#
_symmetry.space_group_name_H-M   'P 1'
#
loop_
_entity.id
_entity.type
_entity.pdbx_description
1 polymer ?
#
loop_
_entity_poly.entity_id
_entity_poly.type
_entity_poly.pdbx_seq_one_letter_code
_entity_poly.pdbx_strand_id
1 'polypeptide(L)'
;MLDGTGQCLEQGMSCALMLVLQAVTPILAAPSTIDFDLKKIDPTKSCGGGSSREIVVCGSRGDDERYRLQPLPSGDFEAKPIIARTGVIDGVTGDMHVESKTLGPGVVSNRMMIRLTKSF
;
A
#
# COMPACT_ATOMS: atom_id res chain seq x y z
N MET A 1 -15.10 26.11 -40.19
CA MET A 1 -15.72 27.41 -39.86
C MET A 1 -17.15 27.15 -39.47
N LEU A 2 -17.41 27.10 -38.15
CA LEU A 2 -18.66 27.45 -37.51
C LEU A 2 -18.29 27.74 -36.04
N ASP A 3 -18.63 28.94 -35.64
CA ASP A 3 -18.36 29.59 -34.35
C ASP A 3 -18.89 28.81 -33.14
N GLY A 4 -18.16 28.94 -32.04
CA GLY A 4 -18.57 28.51 -30.70
C GLY A 4 -17.99 29.43 -29.62
N THR A 5 -17.84 30.72 -29.93
CA THR A 5 -17.45 31.80 -29.02
C THR A 5 -18.71 32.44 -28.45
N GLY A 6 -19.07 32.10 -27.22
CA GLY A 6 -20.22 32.73 -26.60
C GLY A 6 -20.49 32.24 -25.20
N GLN A 7 -19.60 32.56 -24.26
CA GLN A 7 -19.87 32.63 -22.80
C GLN A 7 -18.58 33.05 -22.06
N CYS A 8 -18.19 34.32 -22.19
CA CYS A 8 -17.20 34.92 -21.29
C CYS A 8 -17.28 36.46 -21.30
N LEU A 9 -18.49 37.04 -21.42
CA LEU A 9 -18.67 38.50 -21.41
C LEU A 9 -19.39 39.04 -20.17
N GLU A 10 -19.87 38.19 -19.25
CA GLU A 10 -20.66 38.65 -18.10
C GLU A 10 -20.05 38.39 -16.71
N GLN A 11 -18.78 37.99 -16.62
CA GLN A 11 -18.08 37.83 -15.32
C GLN A 11 -16.63 38.31 -15.42
N GLY A 12 -16.46 39.62 -15.63
CA GLY A 12 -15.16 40.30 -15.78
C GLY A 12 -14.30 40.41 -14.52
N MET A 13 -14.64 39.73 -13.41
CA MET A 13 -13.88 39.86 -12.16
C MET A 13 -13.39 38.55 -11.53
N SER A 14 -13.73 37.39 -12.09
CA SER A 14 -13.40 36.10 -11.45
C SER A 14 -12.39 35.24 -12.22
N CYS A 15 -12.22 35.43 -13.53
CA CYS A 15 -11.32 34.58 -14.32
C CYS A 15 -9.83 35.00 -14.24
N ALA A 16 -9.53 36.17 -13.69
CA ALA A 16 -8.15 36.64 -13.56
C ALA A 16 -7.39 35.99 -12.39
N LEU A 17 -8.09 35.49 -11.35
CA LEU A 17 -7.44 35.00 -10.14
C LEU A 17 -6.81 33.60 -10.30
N MET A 18 -7.32 32.77 -11.22
CA MET A 18 -6.89 31.36 -11.36
C MET A 18 -5.63 31.15 -12.21
N LEU A 19 -5.03 32.21 -12.76
CA LEU A 19 -3.80 32.13 -13.56
C LEU A 19 -2.50 32.40 -12.78
N VAL A 20 -2.57 32.65 -11.45
CA VAL A 20 -1.41 33.08 -10.64
C VAL A 20 -0.79 31.95 -9.79
N LEU A 21 -1.35 30.73 -9.77
CA LEU A 21 -0.66 29.59 -9.13
C LEU A 21 0.45 29.05 -10.04
N GLN A 22 1.56 29.77 -10.02
CA GLN A 22 2.83 29.45 -10.64
C GLN A 22 3.35 28.11 -10.11
N ALA A 23 3.78 27.28 -11.05
CA ALA A 23 4.48 26.03 -10.82
C ALA A 23 5.76 26.27 -9.99
N VAL A 24 5.70 25.94 -8.70
CA VAL A 24 6.90 25.66 -7.90
C VAL A 24 7.20 24.18 -8.15
N THR A 25 8.00 23.88 -9.16
CA THR A 25 8.66 22.58 -9.26
C THR A 25 9.82 22.60 -8.25
N PRO A 26 9.77 21.81 -7.16
CA PRO A 26 10.97 21.60 -6.35
C PRO A 26 12.02 20.95 -7.26
N ILE A 27 13.20 21.54 -7.32
CA ILE A 27 14.39 20.90 -7.90
C ILE A 27 14.63 19.66 -7.02
N LEU A 28 14.22 18.48 -7.48
CA LEU A 28 14.65 17.22 -6.88
C LEU A 28 16.16 17.13 -7.08
N ALA A 29 16.92 17.39 -6.01
CA ALA A 29 18.32 16.99 -5.98
C ALA A 29 18.40 15.50 -6.34
N ALA A 30 19.32 15.14 -7.24
CA ALA A 30 19.52 13.75 -7.62
C ALA A 30 19.78 12.91 -6.36
N PRO A 31 19.18 11.72 -6.23
CA PRO A 31 19.44 10.85 -5.09
C PRO A 31 20.92 10.49 -5.09
N SER A 32 21.66 10.90 -4.06
CA SER A 32 23.01 10.41 -3.83
C SER A 32 22.92 8.92 -3.53
N THR A 33 23.52 8.07 -4.36
CA THR A 33 23.64 6.64 -4.08
C THR A 33 24.53 6.47 -2.87
N ILE A 34 23.94 6.13 -1.72
CA ILE A 34 24.70 5.80 -0.52
C ILE A 34 25.29 4.41 -0.75
N ASP A 35 26.60 4.34 -1.01
CA ASP A 35 27.37 3.09 -1.02
C ASP A 35 27.55 2.61 0.43
N PHE A 36 26.54 1.92 0.94
CA PHE A 36 26.53 1.39 2.30
C PHE A 36 26.97 -0.07 2.30
N ASP A 37 28.24 -0.30 2.62
CA ASP A 37 28.78 -1.65 2.80
C ASP A 37 28.81 -2.05 4.28
N LEU A 38 27.91 -2.97 4.63
CA LEU A 38 27.79 -3.55 5.98
C LEU A 38 29.10 -4.21 6.46
N LYS A 39 29.96 -4.69 5.56
CA LYS A 39 31.23 -5.33 5.92
C LYS A 39 32.26 -4.35 6.47
N LYS A 40 32.10 -3.05 6.18
CA LYS A 40 32.98 -1.98 6.68
C LYS A 40 32.59 -1.49 8.08
N ILE A 41 31.46 -1.97 8.62
CA ILE A 41 30.96 -1.57 9.94
C ILE A 41 31.46 -2.57 10.97
N ASP A 42 32.20 -2.09 11.95
CA ASP A 42 32.59 -2.88 13.11
C ASP A 42 31.39 -3.04 14.07
N PRO A 43 30.84 -4.26 14.21
CA PRO A 43 29.66 -4.49 15.03
C PRO A 43 29.92 -4.42 16.54
N THR A 44 31.20 -4.40 16.94
CA THR A 44 31.63 -4.44 18.34
C THR A 44 31.84 -3.07 18.97
N LYS A 45 31.84 -2.00 18.15
CA LYS A 45 31.93 -0.64 18.66
C LYS A 45 30.71 -0.31 19.52
N SER A 46 30.98 0.01 20.79
CA SER A 46 29.95 0.54 21.69
C SER A 46 29.50 1.91 21.19
N CYS A 47 28.22 2.23 21.43
CA CYS A 47 27.77 3.59 21.28
C CYS A 47 28.63 4.56 22.11
N GLY A 48 29.00 5.69 21.51
CA GLY A 48 29.57 6.80 22.26
C GLY A 48 28.51 7.52 23.10
N GLY A 49 28.95 8.30 24.09
CA GLY A 49 28.08 9.26 24.76
C GLY A 49 27.71 10.40 23.80
N GLY A 50 26.42 10.77 23.78
CA GLY A 50 25.94 11.88 22.96
C GLY A 50 26.36 13.25 23.51
N SER A 51 26.50 14.23 22.62
CA SER A 51 26.59 15.65 22.93
C SER A 51 25.23 16.22 23.39
N SER A 52 25.25 17.41 24.00
CA SER A 52 24.05 18.06 24.57
C SER A 52 22.97 18.45 23.54
N ARG A 53 23.24 18.29 22.24
CA ARG A 53 22.31 18.63 21.15
C ARG A 53 21.89 17.43 20.31
N GLU A 54 22.26 16.21 20.72
CA GLU A 54 21.92 15.00 19.97
C GLU A 54 21.23 13.96 20.85
N ILE A 55 20.33 13.20 20.24
CA ILE A 55 19.72 12.02 20.85
C ILE A 55 20.42 10.81 20.25
N VAL A 56 21.19 10.10 21.06
CA VAL A 56 21.83 8.84 20.66
C VAL A 56 20.93 7.68 21.05
N VAL A 57 20.52 6.88 20.07
CA VAL A 57 19.72 5.66 20.28
C VAL A 57 20.61 4.44 20.04
N CYS A 58 20.70 3.58 21.04
CA CYS A 58 21.54 2.38 21.01
C CYS A 58 20.70 1.12 21.15
N GLY A 59 20.83 0.22 20.18
CA GLY A 59 20.28 -1.13 20.28
C GLY A 59 21.26 -2.05 21.01
N SER A 60 20.78 -2.83 21.99
CA SER A 60 21.55 -3.92 22.57
C SER A 60 21.47 -5.15 21.67
N ARG A 61 22.63 -5.68 21.23
CA ARG A 61 22.70 -6.89 20.39
C ARG A 61 22.42 -8.18 21.15
N GLY A 62 22.51 -8.17 22.48
CA GLY A 62 22.31 -9.36 23.32
C GLY A 62 20.86 -9.85 23.40
N ASP A 63 19.93 -9.11 22.82
CA ASP A 63 18.48 -9.35 22.90
C ASP A 63 17.86 -9.48 21.50
N ASP A 64 18.69 -9.89 20.53
CA ASP A 64 18.39 -9.88 19.09
C ASP A 64 17.08 -10.62 18.77
N GLU A 65 16.81 -11.72 19.48
CA GLU A 65 15.60 -12.53 19.30
C GLU A 65 14.34 -11.93 19.92
N ARG A 66 14.45 -10.97 20.86
CA ARG A 66 13.28 -10.38 21.54
C ARG A 66 12.46 -9.47 20.61
N TYR A 67 13.15 -8.77 19.71
CA TYR A 67 12.53 -7.80 18.81
C TYR A 67 12.52 -8.25 17.35
N ARG A 68 13.09 -9.43 17.06
CA ARG A 68 12.99 -10.03 15.73
C ARG A 68 11.65 -10.69 15.55
N LEU A 69 11.06 -10.42 14.38
CA LEU A 69 9.92 -11.20 13.92
C LEU A 69 10.41 -12.62 13.65
N GLN A 70 9.78 -13.58 14.33
CA GLN A 70 10.03 -14.99 14.09
C GLN A 70 9.52 -15.37 12.70
N PRO A 71 10.21 -16.28 11.98
CA PRO A 71 9.70 -16.83 10.73
C PRO A 71 8.28 -17.36 10.94
N LEU A 72 7.40 -17.08 9.97
CA LEU A 72 6.07 -17.66 10.00
C LEU A 72 6.21 -19.20 9.98
N PRO A 73 5.46 -19.92 10.83
CA PRO A 73 5.50 -21.38 10.83
C PRO A 73 5.15 -21.88 9.43
N SER A 74 6.02 -22.72 8.88
CA SER A 74 5.86 -23.28 7.54
C SER A 74 4.73 -24.31 7.57
N GLY A 75 3.72 -24.14 6.71
CA GLY A 75 2.68 -25.15 6.49
C GLY A 75 1.31 -24.84 7.10
N ASP A 76 1.16 -23.77 7.87
CA ASP A 76 -0.12 -23.44 8.53
C ASP A 76 -1.01 -22.48 7.72
N PHE A 77 -0.54 -22.05 6.54
CA PHE A 77 -1.24 -21.06 5.72
C PHE A 77 -1.77 -21.70 4.44
N GLU A 78 -2.99 -22.22 4.54
CA GLU A 78 -3.74 -22.64 3.36
C GLU A 78 -4.28 -21.42 2.61
N ALA A 79 -4.09 -21.40 1.30
CA ALA A 79 -4.66 -20.37 0.44
C ALA A 79 -6.19 -20.46 0.50
N LYS A 80 -6.82 -19.51 1.18
CA LYS A 80 -8.28 -19.40 1.19
C LYS A 80 -8.75 -18.66 -0.08
N PRO A 81 -9.90 -19.04 -0.64
CA PRO A 81 -10.47 -18.30 -1.75
C PRO A 81 -10.73 -16.85 -1.35
N ILE A 82 -10.49 -15.92 -2.27
CA ILE A 82 -10.87 -14.51 -2.09
C ILE A 82 -12.40 -14.45 -2.18
N ILE A 83 -13.04 -14.03 -1.09
CA ILE A 83 -14.50 -13.92 -0.97
C ILE A 83 -14.87 -12.44 -0.93
N ALA A 84 -15.56 -11.94 -1.95
CA ALA A 84 -16.18 -10.63 -1.91
C ALA A 84 -17.52 -10.76 -1.18
N ARG A 85 -17.69 -10.08 -0.05
CA ARG A 85 -18.92 -10.11 0.77
C ARG A 85 -19.60 -8.74 0.75
N THR A 86 -20.91 -8.73 0.53
CA THR A 86 -21.73 -7.51 0.57
C THR A 86 -23.04 -7.75 1.32
N GLY A 87 -23.56 -6.73 1.99
CA GLY A 87 -24.93 -6.72 2.48
C GLY A 87 -25.88 -6.45 1.30
N VAL A 88 -26.97 -7.20 1.20
CA VAL A 88 -27.95 -7.04 0.11
C VAL A 88 -29.14 -6.21 0.60
N ILE A 89 -29.99 -6.76 1.48
CA ILE A 89 -31.15 -6.11 2.12
C ILE A 89 -31.65 -7.01 3.28
N ASP A 90 -32.27 -6.45 4.32
CA ASP A 90 -33.00 -7.15 5.38
C ASP A 90 -32.28 -8.39 5.99
N GLY A 91 -31.02 -8.23 6.39
CA GLY A 91 -30.24 -9.32 7.00
C GLY A 91 -29.73 -10.38 6.01
N VAL A 92 -29.85 -10.13 4.70
CA VAL A 92 -29.25 -10.99 3.66
C VAL A 92 -27.83 -10.53 3.35
N THR A 93 -26.88 -11.44 3.48
CA THR A 93 -25.49 -11.27 3.06
C THR A 93 -25.25 -12.06 1.79
N GLY A 94 -24.69 -11.41 0.76
CA GLY A 94 -24.22 -12.06 -0.45
C GLY A 94 -22.70 -12.22 -0.42
N ASP A 95 -22.21 -13.36 -0.92
CA ASP A 95 -20.79 -13.56 -1.18
C ASP A 95 -20.54 -14.17 -2.56
N MET A 96 -19.39 -13.80 -3.14
CA MET A 96 -18.95 -14.28 -4.45
C MET A 96 -17.51 -14.79 -4.35
N HIS A 97 -17.26 -15.96 -4.92
CA HIS A 97 -15.93 -16.58 -4.98
C HIS A 97 -15.77 -17.46 -6.22
N VAL A 98 -14.53 -17.74 -6.62
CA VAL A 98 -14.23 -18.65 -7.74
C VAL A 98 -13.77 -20.00 -7.19
N GLU A 99 -14.38 -21.07 -7.67
CA GLU A 99 -13.93 -22.43 -7.42
C GLU A 99 -13.26 -23.01 -8.68
N SER A 100 -12.08 -23.61 -8.50
CA SER A 100 -11.38 -24.34 -9.56
C SER A 100 -11.42 -25.83 -9.24
N LYS A 101 -12.03 -26.64 -10.11
CA LYS A 101 -12.09 -28.10 -9.95
C LYS A 101 -11.63 -28.83 -11.19
N THR A 102 -10.75 -29.80 -11.01
CA THR A 102 -10.30 -30.71 -12.07
C THR A 102 -11.43 -31.66 -12.44
N LEU A 103 -11.84 -31.67 -13.72
CA LEU A 103 -12.90 -32.55 -14.24
C LEU A 103 -12.36 -33.82 -14.93
N GLY A 104 -11.05 -33.87 -15.16
CA GLY A 104 -10.34 -34.96 -15.82
C GLY A 104 -8.88 -34.57 -16.09
N PRO A 105 -8.08 -35.44 -16.72
CA PRO A 105 -6.67 -35.17 -17.00
C PRO A 105 -6.52 -33.86 -17.81
N GLY A 106 -5.88 -32.85 -17.22
CA GLY A 106 -5.59 -31.57 -17.87
C GLY A 106 -6.75 -30.60 -18.02
N VAL A 107 -7.98 -30.94 -17.59
CA VAL A 107 -9.15 -30.06 -17.72
C VAL A 107 -9.51 -29.46 -16.36
N VAL A 108 -9.24 -28.16 -16.21
CA VAL A 108 -9.63 -27.36 -15.05
C VAL A 108 -10.88 -26.57 -15.39
N SER A 109 -11.94 -26.73 -14.60
CA SER A 109 -13.14 -25.92 -14.68
C SER A 109 -13.13 -24.86 -13.60
N ASN A 110 -13.16 -23.59 -14.01
CA ASN A 110 -13.34 -22.45 -13.13
C ASN A 110 -14.82 -22.08 -13.09
N ARG A 111 -15.39 -21.96 -11.90
CA ARG A 111 -16.80 -21.62 -11.68
C ARG A 111 -16.91 -20.44 -10.74
N MET A 112 -17.69 -19.45 -11.15
CA MET A 112 -18.07 -18.33 -10.30
C MET A 112 -19.28 -18.73 -9.46
N MET A 113 -19.09 -18.75 -8.14
CA MET A 113 -20.11 -19.11 -7.17
C MET A 113 -20.65 -17.84 -6.51
N ILE A 114 -21.96 -17.76 -6.36
CA ILE A 114 -22.65 -16.71 -5.62
C ILE A 114 -23.42 -17.41 -4.50
N ARG A 115 -23.19 -17.02 -3.24
CA ARG A 115 -23.88 -17.52 -2.07
C ARG A 115 -24.67 -16.39 -1.42
N LEU A 116 -25.89 -16.68 -1.00
CA LEU A 116 -26.76 -15.77 -0.27
C LEU A 116 -27.08 -16.42 1.08
N THR A 117 -26.84 -15.69 2.17
CA THR A 117 -27.13 -16.12 3.54
C THR A 117 -28.14 -15.17 4.16
N LYS A 118 -29.24 -15.68 4.69
CA LYS A 118 -30.24 -14.89 5.43
C LYS A 118 -30.14 -15.22 6.91
N SER A 119 -29.86 -14.22 7.74
CA SER A 119 -30.01 -14.34 9.19
C SER A 119 -31.50 -14.33 9.55
N PHE A 120 -31.95 -15.31 10.33
CA PHE A 120 -33.30 -15.40 10.89
C PHE A 120 -33.27 -15.15 12.40
#